data_AF-A0A671LAZ4-F1
#
_entry.id   AF-A0A671LAZ4-F1
#
_cell.length_a   1.000
_cell.length_b   1.000
_cell.length_c   1.000
_cell.angle_alpha   90.00
_cell.angle_beta   90.00
_cell.angle_gamma   90.00
#
_symmetry.space_group_name_H-M   'P 1'
#
loop_
_entity.id
_entity.type
_entity.pdbx_description
1 polymer ?
#
loop_
_entity_poly.entity_id
_entity_poly.type
_entity_poly.pdbx_seq_one_letter_code
_entity_poly.pdbx_strand_id
1 'polypeptide(L)'
;LVMIFCPLEWFPLSKPSAGDYFHMLYNITTPFLLLKLIERSPKTLPRSAVYLCIITFVMGASIHLVGESINHRLLLSGYQLHLSVRENPIMKNLRPETLSLLHIYFVIFYRYVPLFLILFLYFTGCFTEEDVPLRLLELKYMTCSLLHRYLVTEGQMFIPFIFTFFAMTATVVHQKRKGFLPDANGLFLLYSFSLSLVLVTIWVACLWNDKVLRRKYPGVMYIPEPWAIYTLHLRDKHMTLRD
;
A
#
# COMPACT_ATOMS: atom_id res chain seq x y z
N LEU A 1 8.27 -9.50 -1.22
CA LEU A 1 9.65 -9.60 -0.67
C LEU A 1 9.97 -10.98 -0.09
N VAL A 2 9.15 -11.53 0.80
CA VAL A 2 9.39 -12.85 1.44
C VAL A 2 9.59 -13.97 0.42
N MET A 3 8.81 -13.97 -0.68
CA MET A 3 8.95 -14.96 -1.77
C MET A 3 10.27 -14.87 -2.55
N ILE A 4 11.04 -13.78 -2.42
CA ILE A 4 12.37 -13.65 -3.04
C ILE A 4 13.42 -14.36 -2.20
N PHE A 5 13.31 -14.29 -0.87
CA PHE A 5 14.26 -14.88 0.08
C PHE A 5 13.88 -16.29 0.53
N CYS A 6 12.59 -16.63 0.43
CA CYS A 6 12.06 -17.93 0.80
C CYS A 6 11.25 -18.49 -0.39
N PRO A 7 11.83 -19.41 -1.18
CA PRO A 7 11.14 -20.09 -2.28
C PRO A 7 9.85 -20.75 -1.81
N LEU A 8 8.81 -20.74 -2.66
CA LEU A 8 7.51 -21.34 -2.32
C LEU A 8 7.62 -22.83 -2.00
N GLU A 9 8.54 -23.52 -2.66
CA GLU A 9 8.76 -24.98 -2.55
C GLU A 9 9.23 -25.42 -1.15
N TRP A 10 9.72 -24.48 -0.34
CA TRP A 10 10.20 -24.79 1.02
C TRP A 10 9.06 -24.99 2.02
N PHE A 11 7.82 -24.64 1.64
CA PHE A 11 6.67 -24.75 2.51
C PHE A 11 5.70 -25.80 1.95
N PRO A 12 5.33 -26.83 2.73
CA PRO A 12 4.34 -27.79 2.29
C PRO A 12 2.96 -27.13 2.20
N LEU A 13 2.15 -27.52 1.22
CA LEU A 13 0.80 -26.96 0.98
C LEU A 13 -0.12 -26.98 2.21
N SER A 14 0.11 -27.89 3.16
CA SER A 14 -0.69 -28.06 4.38
C SER A 14 -0.29 -27.15 5.53
N LYS A 15 0.79 -26.36 5.41
CA LYS A 15 1.27 -25.46 6.46
C LYS A 15 1.26 -23.99 5.98
N PRO A 16 1.09 -23.03 6.91
CA PRO A 16 1.25 -21.61 6.59
C PRO A 16 2.67 -21.34 6.07
N SER A 17 2.75 -20.51 5.04
CA SER A 17 3.99 -20.03 4.44
C SER A 17 4.65 -18.98 5.33
N ALA A 18 5.94 -18.69 5.10
CA ALA A 18 6.60 -17.55 5.76
C ALA A 18 5.83 -16.23 5.57
N GLY A 19 5.24 -16.01 4.38
CA GLY A 19 4.42 -14.84 4.10
C GLY A 19 3.22 -14.72 5.04
N ASP A 20 2.55 -15.84 5.35
CA ASP A 20 1.41 -15.87 6.25
C ASP A 20 1.81 -15.42 7.67
N TYR A 21 2.95 -15.88 8.18
CA TYR A 21 3.47 -15.45 9.49
C TYR A 21 3.83 -13.97 9.55
N PHE A 22 4.47 -13.44 8.50
CA PHE A 22 4.77 -12.00 8.42
C PHE A 22 3.50 -11.15 8.34
N HIS A 23 2.47 -11.62 7.63
CA HIS A 23 1.17 -10.96 7.58
C HIS A 23 0.42 -11.01 8.92
N MET A 24 0.50 -12.12 9.67
CA MET A 24 -0.03 -12.19 11.04
C MET A 24 0.68 -11.20 11.96
N LEU A 25 2.01 -11.12 11.90
CA LEU A 25 2.78 -10.15 12.67
C LEU A 25 2.41 -8.71 12.28
N TYR A 26 2.24 -8.44 10.99
CA TYR A 26 1.79 -7.15 10.48
C TYR A 26 0.41 -6.76 11.04
N ASN A 27 -0.54 -7.69 11.10
CA ASN A 27 -1.89 -7.45 11.63
C ASN A 27 -1.91 -7.14 13.13
N ILE A 28 -0.89 -7.57 13.89
CA ILE A 28 -0.76 -7.27 15.33
C ILE A 28 0.01 -5.97 15.56
N THR A 29 1.15 -5.82 14.88
CA THR A 29 2.07 -4.69 15.11
C THR A 29 1.54 -3.38 14.56
N THR A 30 0.92 -3.40 13.38
CA THR A 30 0.42 -2.18 12.71
C THR A 30 -0.65 -1.44 13.52
N PRO A 31 -1.74 -2.05 14.01
CA PRO A 31 -2.73 -1.32 14.81
C PRO A 31 -2.13 -0.76 16.10
N PHE A 32 -1.19 -1.46 16.74
CA PHE A 32 -0.47 -0.95 17.91
C PHE A 32 0.35 0.32 17.57
N LEU A 33 1.10 0.29 16.48
CA LEU A 33 1.87 1.44 16.00
C LEU A 33 0.96 2.62 15.61
N LEU A 34 -0.17 2.35 14.96
CA LEU A 34 -1.16 3.37 14.61
C LEU A 34 -1.76 4.03 15.86
N LEU A 35 -2.11 3.25 16.89
CA LEU A 35 -2.58 3.80 18.17
C LEU A 35 -1.51 4.69 18.82
N LYS A 36 -0.25 4.24 18.86
CA LYS A 36 0.88 5.02 19.39
C LYS A 36 1.15 6.30 18.59
N LEU A 37 0.94 6.27 17.28
CA LEU A 37 1.01 7.45 16.42
C LEU A 37 -0.10 8.44 16.78
N ILE A 38 -1.34 7.97 16.95
CA ILE A 38 -2.46 8.82 17.33
C ILE A 38 -2.27 9.43 18.73
N GLU A 39 -1.71 8.69 19.68
CA GLU A 39 -1.36 9.22 21.02
C GLU A 39 -0.34 10.37 20.97
N ARG A 40 0.47 10.46 19.91
CA ARG A 40 1.44 11.54 19.68
C ARG A 40 0.82 12.76 18.99
N SER A 41 -0.47 12.72 18.65
CA SER A 41 -1.17 13.86 18.05
C SER A 41 -1.28 15.02 19.06
N PRO A 42 -0.96 16.28 18.68
CA PRO A 42 -1.12 17.44 19.55
C PRO A 42 -2.57 17.68 19.98
N LYS A 43 -3.53 17.30 19.13
CA LYS A 43 -4.97 17.48 19.36
C LYS A 43 -5.66 16.15 19.59
N THR A 44 -6.69 16.19 20.44
CA THR A 44 -7.58 15.05 20.68
C THR A 44 -8.44 14.79 19.45
N LEU A 45 -8.23 13.61 18.85
CA LEU A 45 -8.98 13.16 17.68
C LEU A 45 -10.26 12.42 18.09
N PRO A 46 -11.28 12.37 17.22
CA PRO A 46 -12.51 11.62 17.50
C PRO A 46 -12.21 10.13 17.68
N ARG A 47 -12.23 9.67 18.93
CA ARG A 47 -11.85 8.29 19.32
C ARG A 47 -12.62 7.24 18.55
N SER A 48 -13.93 7.42 18.39
CA SER A 48 -14.79 6.48 17.65
C SER A 48 -14.36 6.33 16.18
N ALA A 49 -14.00 7.43 15.52
CA ALA A 49 -13.53 7.38 14.13
C ALA A 49 -12.18 6.66 14.02
N VAL A 50 -11.24 6.94 14.93
CA VAL A 50 -9.93 6.26 14.98
C VAL A 50 -10.12 4.76 15.18
N TYR A 51 -10.91 4.33 16.16
CA TYR A 51 -11.14 2.91 16.42
C TYR A 51 -11.85 2.21 15.26
N LEU A 52 -12.89 2.82 14.68
CA LEU A 52 -13.58 2.27 13.51
C LEU A 52 -12.61 2.08 12.33
N CYS A 53 -11.73 3.04 12.08
CA CYS A 53 -10.75 2.91 11.02
C CYS A 53 -9.74 1.79 11.30
N ILE A 54 -9.23 1.68 12.54
CA ILE A 54 -8.27 0.62 12.91
C ILE A 54 -8.91 -0.76 12.81
N ILE A 55 -10.14 -0.92 13.32
CA ILE A 55 -10.89 -2.18 13.22
C ILE A 55 -11.10 -2.57 11.75
N THR A 56 -11.57 -1.63 10.94
CA THR A 56 -11.80 -1.87 9.50
C THR A 56 -10.50 -2.22 8.78
N PHE A 57 -9.41 -1.53 9.10
CA PHE A 57 -8.06 -1.82 8.57
C PHE A 57 -7.61 -3.24 8.91
N VAL A 58 -7.69 -3.64 10.19
CA VAL A 58 -7.29 -4.99 10.64
C VAL A 58 -8.14 -6.06 10.00
N MET A 59 -9.46 -5.83 9.88
CA MET A 59 -10.37 -6.72 9.17
C MET A 59 -9.95 -6.88 7.70
N GLY A 60 -9.72 -5.77 6.99
CA GLY A 60 -9.29 -5.79 5.59
C GLY A 60 -7.94 -6.48 5.38
N ALA A 61 -6.97 -6.23 6.28
CA ALA A 61 -5.66 -6.88 6.23
C ALA A 61 -5.73 -8.39 6.54
N SER A 62 -6.65 -8.82 7.40
CA SER A 62 -6.91 -10.24 7.69
C SER A 62 -7.56 -10.97 6.51
N ILE A 63 -8.52 -10.33 5.83
CA ILE A 63 -9.12 -10.87 4.61
C ILE A 63 -8.07 -11.01 3.50
N HIS A 64 -7.19 -10.01 3.37
CA HIS A 64 -6.10 -10.07 2.39
C HIS A 64 -5.09 -11.19 2.67
N LEU A 65 -4.76 -11.44 3.95
CA LEU A 65 -3.92 -12.58 4.34
C LEU A 65 -4.54 -13.90 3.84
N VAL A 66 -5.85 -14.10 4.03
CA VAL A 66 -6.56 -15.28 3.51
C VAL A 66 -6.45 -15.33 1.98
N GLY A 67 -6.57 -14.19 1.31
CA GLY A 67 -6.43 -14.08 -0.14
C GLY A 67 -5.04 -14.46 -0.65
N GLU A 68 -3.98 -13.93 -0.07
CA GLU A 68 -2.60 -14.28 -0.42
C GLU A 68 -2.30 -15.77 -0.16
N SER A 69 -2.82 -16.33 0.94
CA SER A 69 -2.68 -17.75 1.24
C SER A 69 -3.37 -18.64 0.19
N ILE A 70 -4.55 -18.23 -0.29
CA ILE A 70 -5.25 -18.91 -1.40
C ILE A 70 -4.44 -18.76 -2.70
N ASN A 71 -3.98 -17.55 -3.02
CA ASN A 71 -3.21 -17.26 -4.22
C ASN A 71 -1.90 -18.06 -4.27
N HIS A 72 -1.23 -18.22 -3.13
CA HIS A 72 -0.05 -19.07 -2.97
C HIS A 72 -0.33 -20.54 -3.33
N ARG A 73 -1.45 -21.10 -2.86
CA ARG A 73 -1.86 -22.47 -3.21
C ARG A 73 -2.26 -22.62 -4.67
N LEU A 74 -2.91 -21.60 -5.24
CA LEU A 74 -3.25 -21.56 -6.66
C LEU A 74 -1.98 -21.52 -7.52
N LEU A 75 -0.96 -20.75 -7.13
CA LEU A 75 0.34 -20.69 -7.81
C LEU A 75 1.01 -22.06 -7.91
N LEU A 76 1.03 -22.83 -6.82
CA LEU A 76 1.54 -24.21 -6.81
C LEU A 76 0.72 -25.15 -7.69
N SER A 77 -0.54 -24.83 -7.94
CA SER A 77 -1.45 -25.58 -8.83
C SER A 77 -1.37 -25.12 -10.30
N GLY A 78 -0.45 -24.22 -10.64
CA GLY A 78 -0.22 -23.73 -12.01
C GLY A 78 -0.91 -22.40 -12.35
N TYR A 79 -1.35 -21.62 -11.35
CA TYR A 79 -2.02 -20.34 -11.59
C TYR A 79 -1.07 -19.33 -12.21
N GLN A 80 -1.50 -18.72 -13.31
CA GLN A 80 -0.74 -17.74 -14.06
C GLN A 80 -1.05 -16.30 -13.59
N LEU A 81 -0.13 -15.69 -12.85
CA LEU A 81 -0.25 -14.31 -12.34
C LEU A 81 -0.30 -13.23 -13.42
N HIS A 82 0.12 -13.55 -14.65
CA HIS A 82 0.12 -12.59 -15.75
C HIS A 82 -1.24 -12.46 -16.43
N LEU A 83 -2.15 -13.41 -16.20
CA LEU A 83 -3.53 -13.36 -16.68
C LEU A 83 -4.42 -12.70 -15.63
N SER A 84 -5.45 -11.98 -16.08
CA SER A 84 -6.49 -11.52 -15.16
C SER A 84 -7.21 -12.72 -14.53
N VAL A 85 -7.77 -12.53 -13.33
CA VAL A 85 -8.51 -13.58 -12.60
C VAL A 85 -9.59 -14.21 -13.49
N ARG A 86 -10.24 -13.42 -14.35
CA ARG A 86 -11.29 -13.87 -15.27
C ARG A 86 -10.76 -14.70 -16.44
N GLU A 87 -9.53 -14.44 -16.88
CA GLU A 87 -8.92 -15.10 -18.03
C GLU A 87 -8.17 -16.37 -17.65
N ASN A 88 -7.78 -16.50 -16.37
CA ASN A 88 -6.99 -17.60 -15.88
C ASN A 88 -7.75 -18.94 -15.97
N PRO A 89 -7.17 -19.96 -16.62
CA PRO A 89 -7.85 -21.24 -16.88
C PRO A 89 -8.24 -21.98 -15.58
N ILE A 90 -7.48 -21.82 -14.50
CA ILE A 90 -7.82 -22.44 -13.20
C ILE A 90 -9.08 -21.80 -12.61
N MET A 91 -9.25 -20.49 -12.76
CA MET A 91 -10.41 -19.77 -12.26
C MET A 91 -11.67 -20.03 -13.06
N LYS A 92 -11.56 -20.22 -14.38
CA LYS A 92 -12.70 -20.60 -15.24
C LYS A 92 -13.31 -21.94 -14.85
N ASN A 93 -12.53 -22.82 -14.24
CA ASN A 93 -12.98 -24.14 -13.78
C ASN A 93 -13.56 -24.12 -12.36
N LEU A 94 -13.40 -23.04 -11.60
CA LEU A 94 -13.92 -22.89 -10.24
C LEU A 94 -15.36 -22.36 -10.26
N ARG A 95 -16.32 -23.16 -9.77
CA ARG A 95 -17.70 -22.72 -9.50
C ARG A 95 -17.82 -22.30 -8.02
N PRO A 96 -18.55 -21.22 -7.67
CA PRO A 96 -19.32 -20.29 -8.52
C PRO A 96 -18.53 -19.05 -8.98
N GLU A 97 -18.98 -18.41 -10.06
CA GLU A 97 -18.33 -17.27 -10.75
C GLU A 97 -18.24 -15.97 -9.93
N THR A 98 -18.99 -15.86 -8.83
CA THR A 98 -19.12 -14.65 -8.00
C THR A 98 -17.91 -14.36 -7.10
N LEU A 99 -16.96 -15.30 -6.97
CA LEU A 99 -15.82 -15.17 -6.07
C LEU A 99 -14.82 -14.06 -6.50
N SER A 100 -14.76 -13.77 -7.80
CA SER A 100 -13.73 -12.90 -8.39
C SER A 100 -13.94 -11.40 -8.10
N LEU A 101 -15.19 -10.93 -8.10
CA LEU A 101 -15.55 -9.52 -7.82
C LEU A 101 -15.44 -9.18 -6.34
N LEU A 102 -15.80 -10.13 -5.46
CA LEU A 102 -15.73 -9.95 -4.01
C LEU A 102 -14.27 -9.73 -3.56
N HIS A 103 -13.32 -10.45 -4.16
CA HIS A 103 -11.90 -10.34 -3.81
C HIS A 103 -11.33 -8.94 -4.08
N ILE A 104 -11.63 -8.35 -5.24
CA ILE A 104 -11.11 -7.04 -5.64
C ILE A 104 -11.73 -5.93 -4.80
N TYR A 105 -13.05 -5.99 -4.56
CA TYR A 105 -13.76 -4.97 -3.79
C TYR A 105 -13.34 -4.98 -2.32
N PHE A 106 -13.19 -6.16 -1.71
CA PHE A 106 -12.82 -6.27 -0.30
C PHE A 106 -11.37 -5.87 -0.03
N VAL A 107 -10.44 -6.25 -0.91
CA VAL A 107 -8.99 -6.01 -0.69
C VAL A 107 -8.61 -4.54 -0.82
N ILE A 108 -9.18 -3.81 -1.79
CA ILE A 108 -8.79 -2.42 -2.05
C ILE A 108 -9.50 -1.45 -1.09
N PHE A 109 -10.82 -1.58 -0.93
CA PHE A 109 -11.59 -0.62 -0.14
C PHE A 109 -11.37 -0.77 1.36
N TYR A 110 -11.50 -1.97 1.92
CA TYR A 110 -11.51 -2.15 3.38
C TYR A 110 -10.13 -2.14 4.01
N ARG A 111 -9.07 -2.42 3.24
CA ARG A 111 -7.71 -2.42 3.79
C ARG A 111 -7.11 -1.02 3.78
N TYR A 112 -7.16 -0.31 2.67
CA TYR A 112 -6.31 0.87 2.50
C TYR A 112 -7.04 2.18 2.71
N VAL A 113 -8.35 2.27 2.39
CA VAL A 113 -9.12 3.49 2.68
C VAL A 113 -9.07 3.84 4.17
N PRO A 114 -9.23 2.89 5.12
CA PRO A 114 -9.11 3.23 6.54
C PRO A 114 -7.70 3.64 6.95
N LEU A 115 -6.65 3.07 6.34
CA LEU A 115 -5.27 3.47 6.60
C LEU A 115 -5.04 4.94 6.23
N PHE A 116 -5.41 5.32 5.00
CA PHE A 116 -5.29 6.70 4.52
C PHE A 116 -6.17 7.66 5.33
N LEU A 117 -7.36 7.21 5.75
CA LEU A 117 -8.24 7.99 6.61
C LEU A 117 -7.63 8.22 8.00
N ILE A 118 -6.97 7.23 8.62
CA ILE A 118 -6.25 7.40 9.90
C ILE A 118 -5.11 8.40 9.76
N LEU A 119 -4.31 8.29 8.69
CA LEU A 119 -3.22 9.22 8.42
C LEU A 119 -3.74 10.65 8.21
N PHE A 120 -4.88 10.79 7.52
CA PHE A 120 -5.55 12.08 7.38
C PHE A 120 -6.06 12.62 8.71
N LEU A 121 -6.73 11.80 9.52
CA LEU A 121 -7.19 12.19 10.86
C LEU A 121 -6.01 12.64 11.73
N TYR A 122 -4.92 11.87 11.74
CA TYR A 122 -3.68 12.25 12.40
C TYR A 122 -3.19 13.63 11.95
N PHE A 123 -3.12 13.84 10.63
CA PHE A 123 -2.68 15.11 10.04
C PHE A 123 -3.52 16.31 10.48
N THR A 124 -4.84 16.16 10.61
CA THR A 124 -5.70 17.25 11.09
C THR A 124 -5.37 17.70 12.53
N GLY A 125 -4.73 16.82 13.31
CA GLY A 125 -4.23 17.14 14.65
C GLY A 125 -2.87 17.83 14.69
N CYS A 126 -2.08 17.76 13.61
CA CYS A 126 -0.69 18.23 13.52
C CYS A 126 -0.55 19.73 13.17
N PHE A 127 -1.31 20.59 13.84
CA PHE A 127 -1.30 22.04 13.60
C PHE A 127 -1.08 22.81 14.90
N THR A 128 -0.13 23.74 14.87
CA THR A 128 0.31 24.58 15.98
C THR A 128 0.35 26.06 15.56
N GLU A 129 0.41 26.96 16.54
CA GLU A 129 0.62 28.41 16.31
C GLU A 129 2.11 28.78 16.25
N GLU A 130 2.98 27.90 16.77
CA GLU A 130 4.42 28.13 16.84
C GLU A 130 5.16 27.66 15.57
N ASP A 131 6.11 28.45 15.12
CA ASP A 131 6.94 28.10 13.95
C ASP A 131 8.01 27.08 14.38
N VAL A 132 7.94 25.85 13.82
CA VAL A 132 8.83 24.76 14.23
C VAL A 132 10.04 24.68 13.30
N PRO A 133 11.28 24.70 13.81
CA PRO A 133 12.48 24.64 12.97
C PRO A 133 12.58 23.28 12.24
N LEU A 134 12.69 23.35 10.91
CA LEU A 134 12.66 22.24 9.94
C LEU A 134 13.81 21.21 10.09
N ARG A 135 14.81 21.47 10.95
CA ARG A 135 16.16 20.91 10.85
C ARG A 135 16.38 19.50 11.42
N LEU A 136 15.36 18.83 11.96
CA LEU A 136 15.56 17.59 12.74
C LEU A 136 15.22 16.26 12.02
N LEU A 137 14.95 16.23 10.71
CA LEU A 137 14.18 15.08 10.18
C LEU A 137 14.53 14.57 8.78
N GLU A 138 15.69 14.92 8.21
CA GLU A 138 16.02 14.57 6.81
C GLU A 138 16.11 13.06 6.53
N LEU A 139 16.67 12.26 7.45
CA LEU A 139 16.83 10.81 7.23
C LEU A 139 15.52 10.03 7.41
N LYS A 140 14.59 10.52 8.23
CA LYS A 140 13.29 9.86 8.46
C LYS A 140 12.33 10.03 7.28
N TYR A 141 12.38 11.18 6.59
CA TYR A 141 11.52 11.43 5.41
C TYR A 141 11.79 10.43 4.30
N MET A 142 13.06 10.13 4.03
CA MET A 142 13.45 9.30 2.89
C MET A 142 12.97 7.85 3.06
N THR A 143 13.17 7.26 4.23
CA THR A 143 12.74 5.88 4.51
C THR A 143 11.21 5.74 4.48
N CYS A 144 10.47 6.70 5.05
CA CYS A 144 9.01 6.68 4.98
C CYS A 144 8.48 6.94 3.57
N SER A 145 9.10 7.82 2.78
CA SER A 145 8.67 8.11 1.41
C SER A 145 8.86 6.92 0.48
N LEU A 146 9.94 6.15 0.66
CA LEU A 146 10.17 4.91 -0.06
C LEU A 146 9.13 3.85 0.29
N LEU A 147 8.72 3.76 1.56
CA LEU A 147 7.64 2.89 2.01
C LEU A 147 6.29 3.30 1.40
N HIS A 148 5.96 4.59 1.40
CA HIS A 148 4.72 5.08 0.77
C HIS A 148 4.73 4.84 -0.74
N ARG A 149 5.86 5.07 -1.43
CA ARG A 149 5.99 4.77 -2.87
C ARG A 149 5.73 3.29 -3.13
N TYR A 150 6.34 2.41 -2.35
CA TYR A 150 6.14 0.98 -2.46
C TYR A 150 4.67 0.62 -2.24
N LEU A 151 4.04 1.15 -1.20
CA LEU A 151 2.62 0.92 -0.89
C LEU A 151 1.70 1.40 -2.03
N VAL A 152 1.97 2.57 -2.62
CA VAL A 152 1.19 3.14 -3.71
C VAL A 152 1.35 2.35 -5.01
N THR A 153 2.57 1.92 -5.33
CA THR A 153 2.87 1.22 -6.59
C THR A 153 2.55 -0.27 -6.55
N GLU A 154 2.77 -0.94 -5.40
CA GLU A 154 2.46 -2.36 -5.22
C GLU A 154 0.97 -2.57 -4.91
N GLY A 155 0.36 -1.75 -4.06
CA GLY A 155 -1.03 -1.91 -3.66
C GLY A 155 -2.04 -1.37 -4.67
N GLN A 156 -1.59 -0.74 -5.77
CA GLN A 156 -2.44 0.06 -6.68
C GLN A 156 -3.25 1.14 -5.95
N MET A 157 -2.68 1.72 -4.89
CA MET A 157 -3.39 2.62 -3.97
C MET A 157 -3.36 4.09 -4.35
N PHE A 158 -3.14 4.38 -5.63
CA PHE A 158 -2.96 5.75 -6.09
C PHE A 158 -4.19 6.63 -5.90
N ILE A 159 -5.39 6.09 -6.11
CA ILE A 159 -6.65 6.83 -5.95
C ILE A 159 -6.79 7.38 -4.52
N PRO A 160 -6.85 6.54 -3.46
CA PRO A 160 -6.99 7.06 -2.10
C PRO A 160 -5.77 7.87 -1.66
N PHE A 161 -4.57 7.58 -2.19
CA PHE A 161 -3.37 8.39 -1.94
C PHE A 161 -3.53 9.82 -2.44
N ILE A 162 -3.96 10.02 -3.69
CA ILE A 162 -4.18 11.37 -4.28
C ILE A 162 -5.29 12.12 -3.54
N PHE A 163 -6.42 11.45 -3.25
CA PHE A 163 -7.50 12.09 -2.48
C PHE A 163 -7.02 12.55 -1.11
N THR A 164 -6.23 11.74 -0.42
CA THR A 164 -5.67 12.09 0.89
C THR A 164 -4.68 13.24 0.78
N PHE A 165 -3.80 13.23 -0.23
CA PHE A 165 -2.85 14.31 -0.47
C PHE A 165 -3.56 15.64 -0.76
N PHE A 166 -4.62 15.60 -1.58
CA PHE A 166 -5.43 16.78 -1.86
C PHE A 166 -6.13 17.29 -0.60
N ALA A 167 -6.74 16.40 0.19
CA ALA A 167 -7.38 16.73 1.46
C ALA A 167 -6.39 17.35 2.46
N MET A 168 -5.17 16.80 2.57
CA MET A 168 -4.09 17.37 3.39
C MET A 168 -3.73 18.78 2.93
N THR A 169 -3.51 18.98 1.63
CA THR A 169 -3.17 20.29 1.06
C THR A 169 -4.29 21.31 1.30
N ALA A 170 -5.54 20.92 1.08
CA ALA A 170 -6.70 21.76 1.37
C ALA A 170 -6.80 22.12 2.86
N THR A 171 -6.49 21.17 3.75
CA THR A 171 -6.45 21.41 5.20
C THR A 171 -5.35 22.40 5.57
N VAL A 172 -4.16 22.32 4.97
CA VAL A 172 -3.08 23.31 5.17
C VAL A 172 -3.54 24.70 4.76
N VAL A 173 -4.15 24.83 3.58
CA VAL A 173 -4.66 26.12 3.08
C VAL A 173 -5.72 26.68 4.04
N HIS A 174 -6.65 25.83 4.50
CA HIS A 174 -7.70 26.22 5.43
C HIS A 174 -7.17 26.64 6.81
N GLN A 175 -6.22 25.89 7.37
CA GLN A 175 -5.63 26.18 8.67
C GLN A 175 -4.72 27.40 8.64
N LYS A 176 -3.97 27.60 7.54
CA LYS A 176 -3.17 28.81 7.32
C LYS A 176 -4.02 30.07 7.28
N ARG A 177 -5.22 30.01 6.70
CA ARG A 177 -6.20 31.12 6.74
C ARG A 177 -6.67 31.44 8.17
N LYS A 178 -6.56 30.50 9.10
CA LYS A 178 -6.88 30.66 10.53
C LYS A 178 -5.67 31.01 11.39
N GLY A 179 -4.48 31.18 10.80
CA GLY A 179 -3.25 31.50 11.52
C GLY A 179 -2.48 30.29 12.07
N PHE A 180 -2.93 29.05 11.81
CA PHE A 180 -2.22 27.84 12.24
C PHE A 180 -1.27 27.35 11.15
N LEU A 181 -0.11 26.84 11.56
CA LEU A 181 0.88 26.21 10.69
C LEU A 181 1.00 24.72 11.02
N PRO A 182 1.40 23.87 10.05
CA PRO A 182 1.65 22.45 10.33
C PRO A 182 2.88 22.31 11.24
N ASP A 183 2.79 21.48 12.26
CA ASP A 183 3.93 21.15 13.13
C ASP A 183 4.96 20.25 12.40
N ALA A 184 6.05 19.87 13.08
CA ALA A 184 7.08 18.99 12.48
C ALA A 184 6.51 17.64 11.98
N ASN A 185 5.51 17.07 12.65
CA ASN A 185 4.91 15.79 12.25
C ASN A 185 3.97 15.96 11.04
N GLY A 186 3.23 17.08 11.01
CA GLY A 186 2.38 17.47 9.89
C GLY A 186 3.20 17.74 8.64
N LEU A 187 4.24 18.57 8.76
CA LEU A 187 5.22 18.78 7.69
C LEU A 187 5.84 17.47 7.24
N PHE A 188 6.19 16.59 8.18
CA PHE A 188 6.74 15.28 7.84
C PHE A 188 5.83 14.44 6.98
N LEU A 189 4.57 14.36 7.35
CA LEU A 189 3.62 13.56 6.61
C LEU A 189 3.34 14.17 5.23
N LEU A 190 3.20 15.50 5.15
CA LEU A 190 2.97 16.22 3.89
C LEU A 190 4.15 16.08 2.92
N TYR A 191 5.39 16.24 3.40
CA TYR A 191 6.58 16.06 2.57
C TYR A 191 6.77 14.61 2.16
N SER A 192 6.47 13.65 3.05
CA SER A 192 6.54 12.23 2.69
C SER A 192 5.58 11.87 1.57
N PHE A 193 4.34 12.39 1.60
CA PHE A 193 3.39 12.23 0.50
C PHE A 193 3.85 12.96 -0.76
N SER A 194 4.36 14.18 -0.64
CA SER A 194 4.86 14.96 -1.79
C SER A 194 6.02 14.25 -2.50
N LEU A 195 7.01 13.78 -1.74
CA LEU A 195 8.16 13.05 -2.27
C LEU A 195 7.72 11.69 -2.86
N SER A 196 6.80 10.98 -2.21
CA SER A 196 6.23 9.75 -2.75
C SER A 196 5.54 9.99 -4.10
N LEU A 197 4.77 11.07 -4.23
CA LEU A 197 4.13 11.45 -5.50
C LEU A 197 5.17 11.69 -6.60
N VAL A 198 6.22 12.46 -6.32
CA VAL A 198 7.33 12.68 -7.26
C VAL A 198 7.96 11.36 -7.69
N LEU A 199 8.27 10.48 -6.73
CA LEU A 199 8.86 9.18 -7.05
C LEU A 199 7.92 8.29 -7.90
N VAL A 200 6.61 8.33 -7.65
CA VAL A 200 5.61 7.62 -8.47
C VAL A 200 5.56 8.21 -9.88
N THR A 201 5.62 9.55 -10.04
CA THR A 201 5.64 10.17 -11.37
C THR A 201 6.88 9.81 -12.16
N ILE A 202 8.06 9.82 -11.54
CA ILE A 202 9.31 9.39 -12.16
C ILE A 202 9.21 7.92 -12.58
N TRP A 203 8.69 7.06 -11.68
CA TRP A 203 8.49 5.64 -11.96
C TRP A 203 7.60 5.39 -13.18
N VAL A 204 6.44 6.05 -13.23
CA VAL A 204 5.51 5.94 -14.36
C VAL A 204 6.14 6.48 -15.64
N ALA A 205 6.86 7.61 -15.58
CA ALA A 205 7.53 8.20 -16.73
C ALA A 205 8.60 7.27 -17.31
N CYS A 206 9.43 6.64 -16.46
CA CYS A 206 10.48 5.71 -16.89
C CYS A 206 9.92 4.47 -17.62
N LEU A 207 8.69 4.06 -17.30
CA LEU A 207 8.08 2.82 -17.81
C LEU A 207 6.97 3.07 -18.83
N TRP A 208 6.77 4.33 -19.23
CA TRP A 208 5.65 4.75 -20.07
C TRP A 208 5.60 4.04 -21.44
N ASN A 209 6.78 3.74 -21.99
CA ASN A 209 6.95 3.17 -23.33
C ASN A 209 6.91 1.63 -23.36
N ASP A 210 6.73 0.96 -22.22
CA ASP A 210 6.68 -0.50 -22.16
C ASP A 210 5.33 -1.02 -22.68
N LYS A 211 5.35 -1.62 -23.89
CA LYS A 211 4.16 -2.15 -24.56
C LYS A 211 3.53 -3.34 -23.82
N VAL A 212 4.33 -4.14 -23.12
CA VAL A 212 3.86 -5.35 -22.42
C VAL A 212 3.10 -4.94 -21.16
N LEU A 213 3.68 -4.03 -20.38
CA LEU A 213 3.01 -3.54 -19.18
C LEU A 213 1.77 -2.71 -19.50
N ARG A 214 1.78 -1.92 -20.59
CA ARG A 214 0.62 -1.17 -21.08
C ARG A 214 -0.57 -2.05 -21.43
N ARG A 215 -0.32 -3.27 -21.91
CA ARG A 215 -1.37 -4.24 -22.21
C ARG A 215 -2.00 -4.80 -20.92
N LYS A 216 -1.19 -4.99 -19.87
CA LYS A 216 -1.64 -5.53 -18.57
C LYS A 216 -2.49 -4.53 -17.77
N TYR A 217 -2.15 -3.25 -17.85
CA TYR A 217 -2.83 -2.19 -17.09
C TYR A 217 -3.44 -1.16 -18.07
N PRO A 218 -4.57 -1.50 -18.70
CA PRO A 218 -5.24 -0.61 -19.65
C PRO A 218 -5.87 0.58 -18.92
N GLY A 219 -5.63 1.79 -19.40
CA GLY A 219 -6.25 3.01 -18.86
C GLY A 219 -5.37 4.25 -18.91
N VAL A 220 -5.96 5.38 -18.53
CA VAL A 220 -5.29 6.69 -18.48
C VAL A 220 -4.34 6.78 -17.27
N MET A 221 -4.74 6.20 -16.13
CA MET A 221 -3.89 6.10 -14.93
C MET A 221 -3.23 4.72 -14.88
N TYR A 222 -2.10 4.60 -15.57
CA TYR A 222 -1.24 3.42 -15.56
C TYR A 222 -0.17 3.56 -14.47
N ILE A 223 -0.17 2.67 -13.48
CA ILE A 223 0.89 2.59 -12.47
C ILE A 223 1.39 1.15 -12.41
N PRO A 224 2.58 0.88 -12.96
CA PRO A 224 3.12 -0.47 -12.97
C PRO A 224 3.54 -0.90 -11.57
N GLU A 225 3.11 -2.10 -11.20
CA GLU A 225 3.59 -2.77 -10.00
C GLU A 225 5.09 -3.12 -10.15
N PRO A 226 5.90 -2.91 -9.11
CA PRO A 226 7.31 -3.31 -9.10
C PRO A 226 7.51 -4.81 -9.41
N TRP A 227 6.58 -5.65 -8.96
CA TRP A 227 6.64 -7.10 -9.18
C TRP A 227 6.42 -7.50 -10.65
N ALA A 228 5.55 -6.79 -11.37
CA ALA A 228 5.33 -7.04 -12.79
C ALA A 228 6.62 -6.82 -13.59
N ILE A 229 7.41 -5.81 -13.23
CA ILE A 229 8.71 -5.55 -13.86
C ILE A 229 9.73 -6.60 -13.47
N TYR A 230 9.80 -6.97 -12.18
CA TYR A 230 10.73 -8.00 -11.73
C TYR A 230 10.53 -9.32 -12.47
N THR A 231 9.29 -9.76 -12.59
CA THR A 231 8.95 -11.00 -13.28
C THR A 231 9.18 -10.96 -14.79
N LEU A 232 8.97 -9.81 -15.44
CA LEU A 232 9.12 -9.66 -16.90
C LEU A 232 10.56 -9.38 -17.36
N HIS A 233 11.35 -8.63 -16.59
CA HIS A 233 12.64 -8.11 -17.06
C HIS A 233 13.85 -8.60 -16.26
N LEU A 234 13.66 -8.93 -14.97
CA LEU A 234 14.76 -9.29 -14.08
C LEU A 234 14.87 -10.81 -13.87
N ARG A 235 13.75 -11.54 -13.93
CA ARG A 235 13.75 -13.01 -13.81
C ARG A 235 14.51 -13.69 -14.96
N ASP A 236 14.26 -13.27 -16.20
CA ASP A 236 14.91 -13.86 -17.37
C ASP A 236 16.42 -13.62 -17.39
N LYS A 237 16.85 -12.40 -17.02
CA LYS A 237 18.29 -12.09 -16.86
C LYS A 237 18.98 -12.93 -15.79
N HIS A 238 18.26 -13.26 -14.72
CA HIS A 238 18.80 -14.05 -13.62
C HIS A 238 18.90 -15.55 -13.97
N MET A 239 18.09 -16.05 -14.91
CA MET A 239 18.23 -17.40 -15.46
C MET A 239 19.36 -17.47 -16.49
N THR A 240 19.50 -16.48 -17.38
CA THR A 240 20.60 -16.44 -18.39
C THR A 240 22.01 -16.27 -17.81
N LEU A 241 22.15 -15.94 -16.52
CA LEU A 241 23.44 -15.81 -15.83
C LEU A 241 23.79 -17.05 -14.97
N ARG A 242 22.90 -18.05 -14.92
CA ARG A 242 23.13 -19.34 -14.25
C ARG A 242 23.29 -20.52 -15.22
N ASP A 243 23.17 -20.26 -16.51
CA ASP A 243 23.58 -21.15 -17.60
C ASP A 243 24.97 -20.73 -18.10
#